data_AF-A0A350IMF3-F1
#
_entry.id   AF-A0A350IMF3-F1
#
_cell.length_a   1.000
_cell.length_b   1.000
_cell.length_c   1.000
_cell.angle_alpha   90.00
_cell.angle_beta   90.00
_cell.angle_gamma   90.00
#
_symmetry.space_group_name_H-M   'P 1'
#
loop_
_entity.id
_entity.type
_entity.pdbx_description
1 polymer ?
#
loop_
_entity_poly.entity_id
_entity_poly.type
_entity_poly.pdbx_seq_one_letter_code
_entity_poly.pdbx_strand_id
1 'polypeptide(L)' 'MRKLFSVWAIFLAIGGAYLFAQDNQRIPQQPKSQFFIENKGQWDSQVQYLARLGGLNLWVTNSGVVYDYY' A
#
# COMPACT_ATOMS: atom_id res chain seq x y z
N MET A 1 -6.42 24.60 47.37
CA MET A 1 -5.70 24.62 46.08
C MET A 1 -5.22 23.25 45.55
N ARG A 2 -5.54 22.10 46.18
CA ARG A 2 -5.19 20.76 45.64
C ARG A 2 -6.11 20.24 44.54
N LYS A 3 -7.39 20.64 44.54
CA LYS A 3 -8.41 20.14 43.59
C LYS A 3 -8.34 20.77 42.19
N LEU A 4 -7.75 21.97 42.05
CA LEU A 4 -7.56 22.62 40.74
C LEU A 4 -6.44 21.97 39.92
N PHE A 5 -5.36 21.50 40.57
CA PHE A 5 -4.24 20.85 39.89
C PHE A 5 -4.63 19.53 39.21
N SER A 6 -5.56 18.78 39.81
CA SER A 6 -6.05 17.51 39.24
C SER A 6 -6.84 17.69 37.94
N VAL A 7 -7.56 18.81 37.80
CA VAL A 7 -8.35 19.10 36.59
C VAL A 7 -7.41 19.41 35.42
N TRP A 8 -6.35 20.19 35.64
CA TRP A 8 -5.32 20.47 34.63
C TRP A 8 -4.56 19.22 34.19
N ALA A 9 -4.29 18.28 35.11
CA ALA A 9 -3.64 17.01 34.78
C ALA A 9 -4.51 16.12 33.86
N ILE A 10 -5.84 16.15 34.02
CA ILE A 10 -6.77 15.41 33.17
C ILE A 10 -6.82 16.00 31.76
N PHE A 11 -6.82 17.33 31.62
CA PHE A 11 -6.76 17.99 30.30
C PHE A 11 -5.43 17.72 29.57
N LEU A 12 -4.30 17.62 30.29
CA LEU A 12 -2.99 17.25 29.73
C LEU A 12 -2.94 15.78 29.25
N ALA A 13 -3.55 14.85 29.99
CA ALA A 13 -3.58 13.44 29.62
C ALA A 13 -4.42 13.17 28.36
N ILE A 14 -5.53 13.90 28.19
CA ILE A 14 -6.43 13.75 27.04
C ILE A 14 -5.77 14.31 25.76
N GLY A 15 -5.07 15.45 25.84
CA GLY A 15 -4.36 16.05 24.70
C GLY A 15 -3.23 15.18 24.14
N GLY A 16 -2.50 14.46 25.00
CA GLY A 16 -1.41 13.57 24.58
C GLY A 16 -1.90 12.36 23.77
N ALA A 17 -3.05 11.78 24.12
CA ALA A 17 -3.59 10.60 23.44
C ALA A 17 -3.97 10.87 21.97
N TYR A 18 -4.45 12.07 21.66
CA TYR A 18 -4.81 12.45 20.28
C TYR A 18 -3.58 12.53 19.36
N LEU A 19 -2.42 12.94 19.89
CA LEU A 19 -1.17 13.00 19.11
C LEU A 19 -0.60 11.61 18.81
N PHE A 20 -0.72 10.66 19.73
CA PHE A 20 -0.27 9.28 19.51
C PHE A 20 -1.19 8.47 18.58
N ALA A 21 -2.47 8.82 18.49
CA ALA A 21 -3.41 8.15 17.58
C ALA A 21 -3.22 8.55 16.10
N GLN A 22 -2.48 9.63 15.81
CA GLN A 22 -2.36 10.20 14.47
C GLN A 22 -1.30 9.53 13.57
N ASP A 23 -0.33 8.79 14.11
CA ASP A 23 0.75 8.15 13.32
C ASP A 23 0.35 6.81 12.68
N ASN A 24 -0.85 6.28 12.99
CA ASN A 24 -1.27 4.95 12.54
C ASN A 24 -2.09 4.93 11.24
N GLN A 25 -2.09 6.02 10.49
CA GLN A 25 -2.69 6.13 9.15
C GLN A 25 -1.61 6.25 8.07
N ARG A 26 -0.55 5.43 8.17
CA ARG A 26 0.33 5.20 7.01
C ARG A 26 -0.46 4.36 6.03
N ILE A 27 -1.18 5.02 5.12
CA ILE A 27 -1.68 4.39 3.89
C ILE A 27 -0.45 3.67 3.31
N PRO A 28 -0.45 2.34 3.19
CA PRO A 28 0.65 1.64 2.58
C PRO A 28 0.82 2.26 1.20
N GLN A 29 1.92 2.99 1.00
CA GLN A 29 2.27 3.49 -0.32
C GLN A 29 2.58 2.23 -1.12
N GLN A 30 1.56 1.68 -1.79
CA GLN A 30 1.75 0.60 -2.73
C GLN A 30 2.89 1.05 -3.65
N PRO A 31 3.91 0.21 -3.85
CA PRO A 31 5.06 0.59 -4.67
C PRO A 31 4.54 1.07 -6.02
N LYS A 32 4.67 2.38 -6.27
CA LYS A 32 4.25 3.05 -7.51
C LYS A 32 5.01 2.58 -8.75
N SER A 33 5.97 1.68 -8.59
CA SER A 33 6.70 1.11 -9.71
C SER A 33 5.89 -0.04 -10.29
N GLN A 34 4.99 0.31 -11.21
CA GLN A 34 4.41 -0.64 -12.15
C GLN A 34 5.47 -0.92 -13.22
N PHE A 35 6.20 -2.02 -13.06
CA PHE A 35 7.21 -2.45 -14.02
C PHE A 35 6.75 -3.68 -14.80
N PHE A 36 7.24 -3.80 -16.03
CA PHE A 36 7.12 -5.02 -16.81
C PHE A 36 8.22 -5.99 -16.40
N ILE A 37 7.83 -7.23 -16.10
CA ILE A 37 8.74 -8.33 -15.79
C ILE A 37 8.99 -9.08 -17.09
N GLU A 38 10.22 -9.01 -17.61
CA GLU A 38 10.64 -9.72 -18.81
C GLU A 38 10.61 -11.24 -18.63
N ASN A 39 10.11 -11.94 -19.64
CA ASN A 39 10.20 -13.39 -19.71
C ASN A 39 11.62 -13.82 -20.06
N LYS A 40 12.29 -14.46 -19.11
CA LYS A 40 13.59 -15.12 -19.25
C LYS A 40 13.46 -16.66 -19.24
N GLY A 41 12.26 -17.16 -19.57
CA GLY A 41 11.92 -18.59 -19.59
C GLY A 41 11.10 -19.05 -18.38
N GLN A 42 10.55 -18.15 -17.57
CA GLN A 42 9.68 -18.50 -16.44
C GLN A 42 8.28 -18.90 -16.88
N TRP A 43 7.85 -18.44 -18.07
CA TRP A 43 6.52 -18.69 -18.63
C TRP A 43 6.64 -19.19 -20.08
N ASP A 44 5.49 -19.48 -20.68
CA ASP A 44 5.41 -19.89 -22.07
C ASP A 44 6.19 -18.95 -23.00
N SER A 45 6.88 -19.53 -23.98
CA SER A 45 7.70 -18.81 -24.97
C SER A 45 6.96 -17.73 -25.76
N GLN A 46 5.62 -17.79 -25.81
CA GLN A 46 4.81 -16.76 -26.45
C GLN A 46 4.67 -15.48 -25.62
N VAL A 47 4.95 -15.53 -24.31
CA VAL A 47 4.92 -14.40 -23.39
C VAL A 47 6.24 -13.65 -23.44
N GLN A 48 6.19 -12.33 -23.58
CA GLN A 48 7.36 -11.45 -23.56
C GLN A 48 7.50 -10.75 -22.21
N TYR A 49 6.38 -10.26 -21.65
CA TYR A 49 6.38 -9.51 -20.40
C TYR A 49 5.12 -9.75 -19.58
N LEU A 50 5.23 -9.60 -18.26
CA LEU A 50 4.12 -9.54 -17.31
C LEU A 50 4.12 -8.19 -16.60
N ALA A 51 2.98 -7.49 -16.60
CA ALA A 51 2.73 -6.40 -15.64
C ALA A 51 1.69 -6.85 -14.61
N ARG A 52 2.01 -6.66 -13.33
CA ARG A 52 1.09 -6.94 -12.22
C ARG A 52 0.45 -5.65 -11.76
N LEU A 53 -0.86 -5.58 -11.94
CA LEU A 53 -1.71 -4.46 -11.59
C LEU A 53 -2.59 -4.86 -10.42
N GLY A 54 -3.15 -3.89 -9.71
CA GLY A 54 -4.10 -4.19 -8.64
C GLY A 54 -5.34 -4.92 -9.19
N GLY A 55 -5.40 -6.25 -9.00
CA GLY A 55 -6.50 -7.11 -9.47
C GLY A 55 -6.42 -7.54 -10.94
N LEU A 56 -5.26 -7.39 -11.59
CA LEU A 56 -5.09 -7.76 -12.99
C LEU A 56 -3.63 -8.13 -13.30
N ASN A 57 -3.44 -9.29 -13.92
CA ASN A 57 -2.22 -9.61 -14.64
C ASN A 57 -2.39 -9.24 -16.12
N LEU A 58 -1.49 -8.40 -16.61
CA LEU A 58 -1.42 -8.05 -18.03
C LEU A 58 -0.26 -8.80 -18.67
N TRP A 59 -0.57 -9.77 -19.53
CA TRP A 59 0.41 -10.58 -20.23
C TRP A 59 0.63 -10.03 -21.65
N VAL A 60 1.85 -9.56 -21.93
CA VAL A 60 2.26 -9.15 -23.27
C VAL A 60 2.80 -10.38 -23.99
N THR A 61 2.21 -10.71 -25.14
CA THR A 61 2.59 -11.88 -25.94
C THR A 61 3.05 -11.44 -27.34
N ASN A 62 3.60 -12.39 -28.10
CA ASN A 62 4.00 -12.15 -29.50
C ASN A 62 2.82 -11.76 -30.42
N SER A 63 1.58 -12.04 -30.02
CA SER A 63 0.39 -11.83 -30.86
C SER A 63 -0.57 -10.75 -30.33
N GLY A 64 -0.31 -10.21 -29.14
CA GLY A 64 -1.20 -9.25 -28.50
C GLY A 64 -1.06 -9.26 -26.98
N VAL A 65 -2.11 -8.79 -26.30
CA VAL A 65 -2.13 -8.64 -24.84
C VAL A 65 -3.31 -9.41 -24.25
N VAL A 66 -3.05 -10.21 -23.21
CA VAL A 66 -4.08 -10.95 -22.47
C VAL A 66 -4.30 -10.29 -21.11
N TYR A 67 -5.57 -10.04 -20.78
CA TYR A 67 -6.01 -9.49 -19.52
C TYR A 67 -6.56 -10.62 -18.64
N ASP A 68 -5.92 -10.84 -17.50
CA ASP A 68 -6.26 -11.90 -16.55
C ASP A 68 -6.62 -11.28 -15.19
N TYR A 69 -7.93 -11.09 -14.96
CA TYR A 69 -8.49 -10.45 -13.77
C TYR A 69 -8.73 -11.48 -12.66
N TYR A 70 -8.50 -11.06 -11.41
CA TYR A 70 -8.72 -11.90 -10.22
C TYR A 70 -9.09 -11.07 -8.99
#